data_AF-A0A9D7ISS3-F1
#
_entry.id   AF-A0A9D7ISS3-F1
#
_cell.length_a   1.000
_cell.length_b   1.000
_cell.length_c   1.000
_cell.angle_alpha   90.00
_cell.angle_beta   90.00
_cell.angle_gamma   90.00
#
_symmetry.space_group_name_H-M   'P 1'
#
loop_
_entity.id
_entity.type
_entity.pdbx_description
1 polymer ?
#
loop_
_entity_poly.entity_id
_entity_poly.type
_entity_poly.pdbx_seq_one_letter_code
_entity_poly.pdbx_strand_id
1 'polypeptide(L)'
;MWQRGSFPEFLGGYGTSLKNLLKNEFRTWSVGLNFTFPLRNRTAKANLGRAEETEKQLDLQNRRTLQNIEVEVRNAVQSVETAKLRIEAAKAAKDYAQQQLEGEEKKFSAGLSITYFILQRQNELAQARGVELRALADYNKSVAELQRVISTTLSSNNIEVKNVDVPVIK
;
A
#
# COMPACT_ATOMS: atom_id res chain seq x y z
N MET A 1 -50.89 53.36 -47.42
CA MET A 1 -52.21 52.97 -47.97
C MET A 1 -52.54 51.59 -47.40
N TRP A 2 -53.72 51.45 -46.81
CA TRP A 2 -54.15 50.38 -45.90
C TRP A 2 -54.52 49.06 -46.59
N GLN A 3 -54.34 47.90 -45.92
CA GLN A 3 -55.39 46.86 -45.85
C GLN A 3 -55.18 45.77 -44.77
N ARG A 4 -56.14 45.78 -43.83
CA ARG A 4 -56.76 44.73 -42.99
C ARG A 4 -56.00 43.42 -42.70
N GLY A 5 -55.85 43.17 -41.40
CA GLY A 5 -55.60 41.84 -40.85
C GLY A 5 -56.75 40.86 -41.11
N SER A 6 -56.36 39.62 -41.41
CA SER A 6 -57.18 38.43 -41.25
C SER A 6 -56.37 37.46 -40.38
N PHE A 7 -56.81 37.28 -39.15
CA PHE A 7 -56.28 36.21 -38.30
C PHE A 7 -56.86 34.90 -38.84
N PRO A 8 -56.06 33.87 -39.15
CA PRO A 8 -56.60 32.57 -39.48
C PRO A 8 -57.31 32.02 -38.23
N GLU A 9 -58.61 31.79 -38.37
CA GLU A 9 -59.41 31.08 -37.39
C GLU A 9 -58.82 29.68 -37.20
N PHE A 10 -58.29 29.40 -36.01
CA PHE A 10 -57.97 28.05 -35.58
C PHE A 10 -59.27 27.28 -35.37
N LEU A 11 -59.83 26.74 -36.44
CA LEU A 11 -60.86 25.71 -36.40
C LEU A 11 -60.22 24.40 -35.91
N GLY A 12 -60.13 24.26 -34.58
CA GLY A 12 -59.54 23.09 -33.94
C GLY A 12 -59.78 23.10 -32.43
N GLY A 13 -61.04 23.17 -32.00
CA GLY A 13 -61.42 23.19 -30.59
C GLY A 13 -61.10 21.87 -29.87
N TYR A 14 -60.87 21.97 -28.55
CA TYR A 14 -60.59 20.88 -27.60
C TYR A 14 -61.55 19.67 -27.72
N GLY A 15 -62.77 19.87 -28.21
CA GLY A 15 -63.75 18.80 -28.45
C GLY A 15 -63.37 17.83 -29.58
N THR A 16 -62.59 18.28 -30.57
CA THR A 16 -62.16 17.43 -31.71
C THR A 16 -60.99 16.53 -31.31
N SER A 17 -60.10 17.01 -30.45
CA SER A 17 -58.95 16.25 -29.92
C SER A 17 -59.39 15.15 -28.95
N LEU A 18 -60.42 15.40 -28.13
CA LEU A 18 -60.96 14.40 -27.20
C LEU A 18 -61.81 13.33 -27.92
N LYS A 19 -62.53 13.69 -28.99
CA LYS A 19 -63.22 12.74 -29.86
C LYS A 19 -62.25 11.82 -30.62
N ASN A 20 -61.06 12.31 -30.97
CA ASN A 20 -60.01 11.55 -31.65
C ASN A 20 -59.19 10.62 -30.71
N LEU A 21 -59.31 10.76 -29.39
CA LEU A 21 -58.80 9.80 -28.41
C LEU A 21 -59.82 8.69 -28.07
N LEU A 22 -61.12 9.02 -28.10
CA LEU A 22 -62.23 8.07 -27.88
C LEU A 22 -62.57 7.24 -29.14
N LYS A 23 -62.39 7.82 -30.34
CA LYS A 23 -62.27 7.06 -31.59
C LYS A 23 -60.84 6.55 -31.69
N ASN A 24 -60.64 5.28 -31.38
CA ASN A 24 -59.42 4.50 -31.59
C ASN A 24 -59.03 4.41 -33.08
N GLU A 25 -58.81 5.54 -33.78
CA GLU A 25 -58.60 5.65 -35.23
C GLU A 25 -57.23 6.23 -35.63
N PHE A 26 -56.24 6.21 -34.73
CA PHE A 26 -54.83 6.31 -35.14
C PHE A 26 -54.07 5.05 -34.70
N ARG A 27 -54.34 3.94 -35.38
CA ARG A 27 -53.48 2.75 -35.35
C ARG A 27 -52.20 3.04 -36.13
N THR A 28 -51.30 3.81 -35.53
CA THR A 28 -49.92 3.94 -36.01
C THR A 28 -49.07 2.92 -35.28
N TRP A 29 -48.92 1.74 -35.88
CA TRP A 29 -47.89 0.79 -35.45
C TRP A 29 -46.58 1.21 -36.11
N SER A 30 -45.68 1.81 -35.34
CA SER A 30 -44.31 2.09 -35.80
C SER A 30 -43.41 0.92 -35.39
N VAL A 31 -42.89 0.22 -36.40
CA VAL A 31 -41.79 -0.72 -36.24
C VAL A 31 -40.55 -0.03 -36.79
N GLY A 32 -39.68 0.44 -35.90
CA GLY A 32 -38.40 1.05 -36.27
C GLY A 32 -37.26 0.07 -36.03
N LEU A 33 -36.50 -0.26 -37.08
CA LEU A 33 -35.24 -0.98 -36.94
C LEU A 33 -34.10 0.04 -37.02
N ASN A 34 -33.41 0.27 -35.91
CA ASN A 34 -32.25 1.16 -35.88
C ASN A 34 -30.98 0.37 -36.23
N PHE A 35 -30.51 0.46 -37.47
CA PHE A 35 -29.27 -0.15 -37.91
C PHE A 35 -28.11 0.82 -37.74
N THR A 36 -27.26 0.59 -36.74
CA THR A 36 -26.00 1.32 -36.57
C THR A 36 -24.86 0.53 -37.19
N PHE A 37 -24.34 0.98 -38.34
CA PHE A 37 -23.19 0.36 -39.01
C PHE A 37 -21.98 1.30 -38.95
N PRO A 38 -21.00 1.04 -38.06
CA PRO A 38 -19.81 1.89 -37.97
C PRO A 38 -18.88 1.65 -39.17
N LEU A 39 -18.88 2.60 -40.12
CA LEU A 39 -18.11 2.55 -41.37
C LEU A 39 -16.58 2.49 -41.18
N ARG A 40 -16.05 2.78 -39.98
CA ARG A 40 -14.60 2.76 -39.70
C ARG A 40 -14.31 2.22 -38.31
N ASN A 41 -13.61 1.09 -38.25
CA ASN A 41 -13.14 0.45 -37.02
C ASN A 41 -11.93 1.16 -36.38
N ARG A 42 -11.91 2.50 -36.37
CA ARG A 42 -10.80 3.31 -35.81
C ARG A 42 -10.82 3.26 -34.28
N THR A 43 -12.00 3.26 -33.68
CA THR A 43 -12.18 3.23 -32.23
C THR A 43 -11.74 1.90 -31.63
N ALA A 44 -12.07 0.75 -32.23
CA ALA A 44 -11.61 -0.53 -31.67
C ALA A 44 -10.10 -0.73 -31.85
N LYS A 45 -9.50 -0.27 -32.97
CA LYS A 45 -8.03 -0.24 -33.12
C LYS A 45 -7.35 0.66 -32.08
N ALA A 46 -7.91 1.83 -31.80
CA ALA A 46 -7.41 2.72 -30.76
C ALA A 46 -7.60 2.14 -29.34
N ASN A 47 -8.68 1.40 -29.10
CA ASN A 47 -8.90 0.69 -27.84
C ASN A 47 -7.90 -0.46 -27.67
N LEU A 48 -7.62 -1.21 -28.73
CA LEU A 48 -6.61 -2.29 -28.72
C LEU A 48 -5.21 -1.74 -28.41
N GLY A 49 -4.78 -0.68 -29.11
CA GLY A 49 -3.48 -0.04 -28.83
C GLY A 49 -3.40 0.51 -27.40
N ARG A 50 -4.50 1.02 -26.84
CA ARG A 50 -4.56 1.40 -25.41
C ARG A 50 -4.45 0.20 -24.48
N ALA A 51 -5.09 -0.92 -24.81
CA ALA A 51 -5.02 -2.14 -24.01
C ALA A 51 -3.60 -2.74 -23.99
N GLU A 52 -2.93 -2.81 -25.14
CA GLU A 52 -1.53 -3.26 -25.26
C GLU A 52 -0.57 -2.38 -24.44
N GLU A 53 -0.75 -1.06 -24.47
CA GLU A 53 0.07 -0.15 -23.65
C GLU A 53 -0.23 -0.30 -22.15
N THR A 54 -1.51 -0.51 -21.79
CA THR A 54 -1.90 -0.78 -20.39
C THR A 54 -1.28 -2.09 -19.90
N GLU A 55 -1.24 -3.13 -20.72
CA GLU A 55 -0.58 -4.39 -20.40
C GLU A 55 0.92 -4.21 -20.11
N LYS A 56 1.64 -3.47 -20.97
CA LYS A 56 3.06 -3.15 -20.73
C LYS A 56 3.27 -2.37 -19.44
N GLN A 57 2.39 -1.41 -19.15
CA GLN A 57 2.46 -0.65 -17.90
C GLN A 57 2.26 -1.56 -16.69
N LEU A 58 1.31 -2.50 -16.75
CA LEU A 58 1.08 -3.48 -15.68
C LEU A 58 2.27 -4.43 -15.51
N ASP A 59 2.90 -4.90 -16.59
CA ASP A 59 4.12 -5.72 -16.51
C ASP A 59 5.26 -4.95 -15.83
N LEU A 60 5.48 -3.69 -16.23
CA LEU A 60 6.50 -2.84 -15.60
C LEU A 60 6.20 -2.56 -14.12
N GLN A 61 4.94 -2.34 -13.76
CA GLN A 61 4.53 -2.18 -12.36
C GLN A 61 4.79 -3.47 -11.56
N ASN A 62 4.46 -4.64 -12.13
CA ASN A 62 4.70 -5.93 -11.49
C ASN A 62 6.20 -6.17 -11.25
N ARG A 63 7.04 -5.93 -12.27
CA ARG A 63 8.50 -6.04 -12.14
C ARG A 63 9.06 -5.11 -11.07
N ARG A 64 8.59 -3.86 -11.00
CA ARG A 64 8.99 -2.91 -9.95
C ARG A 64 8.59 -3.40 -8.56
N THR A 65 7.38 -3.93 -8.40
CA THR A 65 6.92 -4.51 -7.13
C THR A 65 7.81 -5.68 -6.70
N LEU A 66 8.14 -6.60 -7.60
CA LEU A 66 9.04 -7.73 -7.30
C LEU A 66 10.44 -7.28 -6.88
N GLN A 67 11.01 -6.28 -7.57
CA GLN A 67 12.31 -5.71 -7.20
C GLN A 67 12.28 -5.04 -5.83
N ASN A 68 11.21 -4.31 -5.52
CA ASN A 68 11.04 -3.68 -4.21
C ASN A 68 10.97 -4.73 -3.10
N ILE A 69 10.23 -5.82 -3.31
CA ILE A 69 10.15 -6.93 -2.35
C ILE A 69 11.54 -7.57 -2.16
N GLU A 70 12.30 -7.81 -3.23
CA GLU A 70 13.66 -8.37 -3.12
C GLU A 70 14.59 -7.48 -2.28
N VAL A 71 14.57 -6.17 -2.52
CA VAL A 71 15.35 -5.20 -1.76
C VAL A 71 14.90 -5.16 -0.30
N GLU A 72 13.60 -5.18 -0.04
CA GLU A 72 13.03 -5.19 1.32
C GLU A 72 13.49 -6.43 2.10
N VAL A 73 13.42 -7.62 1.50
CA VAL A 73 13.88 -8.88 2.13
C VAL A 73 15.38 -8.81 2.42
N ARG A 74 16.19 -8.38 1.45
CA ARG A 74 17.64 -8.26 1.60
C ARG A 74 18.00 -7.29 2.73
N ASN A 75 17.32 -6.15 2.80
CA ASN A 75 17.53 -5.16 3.86
C ASN A 75 17.16 -5.70 5.23
N ALA A 76 16.07 -6.46 5.33
CA ALA A 76 15.65 -7.08 6.59
C ALA A 76 16.66 -8.13 7.08
N VAL A 77 17.16 -9.01 6.19
CA VAL A 77 18.21 -9.98 6.51
C VAL A 77 19.49 -9.26 6.98
N GLN A 78 19.93 -8.25 6.23
CA GLN A 78 21.12 -7.48 6.60
C GLN A 78 20.96 -6.76 7.95
N SER A 79 19.74 -6.31 8.26
CA SER A 79 19.43 -5.66 9.54
C SER A 79 19.56 -6.64 10.71
N VAL A 80 19.07 -7.88 10.56
CA VAL A 80 19.22 -8.95 11.57
C VAL A 80 20.69 -9.28 11.82
N GLU A 81 21.46 -9.47 10.75
CA GLU A 81 22.89 -9.79 10.87
C GLU A 81 23.65 -8.64 11.55
N THR A 82 23.38 -7.40 11.15
CA THR A 82 24.01 -6.22 11.76
C THR A 82 23.62 -6.07 13.23
N ALA A 83 22.36 -6.35 13.59
CA ALA A 83 21.90 -6.30 14.97
C ALA A 83 22.56 -7.39 15.83
N LYS A 84 22.80 -8.58 15.26
CA LYS A 84 23.55 -9.65 15.93
C LYS A 84 24.99 -9.23 16.24
N LEU A 85 25.69 -8.65 15.28
CA LEU A 85 27.05 -8.12 15.48
C LEU A 85 27.08 -6.99 16.54
N ARG A 86 26.03 -6.15 16.60
CA ARG A 86 25.89 -5.13 17.64
C ARG A 86 25.73 -5.73 19.03
N ILE A 87 24.99 -6.84 19.18
CA ILE A 87 24.90 -7.56 20.46
C ILE A 87 26.28 -8.05 20.89
N GLU A 88 27.03 -8.68 19.99
CA GLU A 88 28.37 -9.20 20.29
C GLU A 88 29.32 -8.08 20.74
N ALA A 89 29.32 -6.95 20.03
CA ALA A 89 30.10 -5.78 20.41
C ALA A 89 29.68 -5.17 21.75
N ALA A 90 28.37 -5.06 22.00
CA ALA A 90 27.85 -4.52 23.24
C ALA A 90 28.16 -5.42 24.45
N LYS A 91 28.06 -6.74 24.27
CA LYS A 91 28.43 -7.73 25.28
C LYS A 91 29.92 -7.64 25.64
N ALA A 92 30.79 -7.57 24.63
CA ALA A 92 32.22 -7.38 24.83
C ALA A 92 32.51 -6.06 25.60
N ALA A 93 31.85 -4.96 25.23
CA ALA A 93 32.00 -3.68 25.92
C ALA A 93 31.56 -3.75 27.40
N LYS A 94 30.44 -4.43 27.69
CA LYS A 94 29.95 -4.66 29.05
C LYS A 94 30.89 -5.55 29.86
N ASP A 95 31.49 -6.57 29.25
CA ASP A 95 32.47 -7.43 29.94
C ASP A 95 33.78 -6.67 30.21
N TYR A 96 34.24 -5.81 29.30
CA TYR A 96 35.38 -4.92 29.57
C TYR A 96 35.09 -3.90 30.67
N ALA A 97 33.90 -3.29 30.68
CA ALA A 97 33.51 -2.36 31.74
C ALA A 97 33.47 -3.04 33.12
N GLN A 98 33.02 -4.30 33.16
CA GLN A 98 33.04 -5.12 34.38
C GLN A 98 34.47 -5.36 34.87
N GLN A 99 35.39 -5.74 33.98
CA GLN A 99 36.80 -5.93 34.33
C GLN A 99 37.47 -4.63 34.82
N GLN A 100 37.11 -3.48 34.23
CA GLN A 100 37.61 -2.18 34.69
C GLN A 100 37.12 -1.84 36.10
N LEU A 101 35.85 -2.12 36.41
CA LEU A 101 35.32 -1.96 37.76
C LEU A 101 36.08 -2.84 38.76
N GLU A 102 36.26 -4.12 38.47
CA GLU A 102 37.00 -5.05 39.33
C GLU A 102 38.47 -4.62 39.53
N GLY A 103 39.11 -4.09 38.48
CA GLY A 103 40.45 -3.54 38.55
C GLY A 103 40.52 -2.31 39.45
N GLU A 104 39.52 -1.44 39.39
CA GLU A 104 39.45 -0.23 40.21
C GLU A 104 39.15 -0.54 41.69
N GLU A 105 38.28 -1.51 41.96
CA GLU A 105 38.01 -2.02 43.31
C GLU A 105 39.28 -2.58 43.97
N LYS A 106 40.10 -3.32 43.21
CA LYS A 106 41.40 -3.81 43.70
C LYS A 106 42.34 -2.66 44.03
N LYS A 107 42.46 -1.65 43.17
CA LYS A 107 43.29 -0.46 43.45
C LYS A 107 42.81 0.29 44.69
N PHE A 108 41.49 0.45 44.85
CA PHE A 108 40.90 1.09 46.02
C PHE A 108 41.22 0.32 47.30
N SER A 109 41.11 -1.02 47.29
CA SER A 109 41.47 -1.87 48.44
C SER A 109 42.96 -1.77 48.82
N ALA A 110 43.83 -1.47 47.84
CA ALA A 110 45.25 -1.21 48.05
C ALA A 110 45.59 0.24 48.42
N GLY A 111 44.58 1.12 48.57
CA GLY A 111 44.77 2.54 48.87
C GLY A 111 45.30 3.39 47.70
N LEU A 112 45.26 2.85 46.47
CA LEU A 112 45.76 3.48 45.24
C LEU A 112 44.66 4.17 44.41
N SER A 113 43.42 4.18 44.92
CA SER A 113 42.26 4.82 44.27
C SER A 113 41.32 5.41 45.32
N ILE A 114 40.32 6.16 44.86
CA ILE A 114 39.31 6.83 45.67
C ILE A 114 37.91 6.42 45.21
N THR A 115 36.92 6.57 46.10
CA THR A 115 35.52 6.16 45.86
C THR A 115 34.91 6.78 44.60
N TYR A 116 35.34 7.98 44.23
CA TYR A 116 34.91 8.64 42.99
C TYR A 116 35.14 7.76 41.74
N PHE A 117 36.32 7.13 41.62
CA PHE A 117 36.63 6.29 40.46
C PHE A 117 35.80 5.01 40.44
N ILE A 118 35.49 4.41 41.60
CA ILE A 118 34.58 3.27 41.67
C ILE A 118 33.19 3.66 41.14
N LEU A 119 32.63 4.76 41.64
CA LEU A 119 31.34 5.28 41.17
C LEU A 119 31.34 5.58 39.67
N GLN A 120 32.45 6.10 39.14
CA GLN A 120 32.61 6.31 37.71
C GLN A 120 32.55 4.98 36.94
N ARG A 121 33.30 3.95 37.36
CA ARG A 121 33.30 2.63 36.70
C ARG A 121 31.95 1.91 36.82
N GLN A 122 31.26 2.05 37.94
CA GLN A 122 29.90 1.53 38.10
C GLN A 122 28.92 2.17 37.12
N ASN A 123 29.01 3.50 36.92
CA ASN A 123 28.20 4.20 35.92
C ASN A 123 28.53 3.74 34.50
N GLU A 124 29.81 3.59 34.15
CA GLU A 124 30.24 3.07 32.84
C GLU A 124 29.71 1.66 32.58
N LEU A 125 29.78 0.77 33.57
CA LEU A 125 29.20 -0.58 33.49
C LEU A 125 27.68 -0.55 33.34
N ALA A 126 26.99 0.32 34.08
CA ALA A 126 25.53 0.47 33.97
C ALA A 126 25.13 0.97 32.56
N GLN A 127 25.86 1.92 32.00
CA GLN A 127 25.67 2.38 30.63
C GLN A 127 25.91 1.25 29.61
N ALA A 128 27.00 0.48 29.77
CA ALA A 128 27.31 -0.64 28.88
C ALA A 128 26.22 -1.73 28.90
N ARG A 129 25.70 -2.07 30.10
CA ARG A 129 24.53 -2.95 30.24
C ARG A 129 23.29 -2.40 29.53
N GLY A 130 23.06 -1.09 29.64
CA GLY A 130 21.97 -0.42 28.92
C GLY A 130 22.10 -0.51 27.40
N VAL A 131 23.33 -0.42 26.87
CA VAL A 131 23.61 -0.59 25.44
C VAL A 131 23.40 -2.05 25.00
N GLU A 132 23.86 -3.03 25.78
CA GLU A 132 23.62 -4.46 25.52
C GLU A 132 22.12 -4.79 25.45
N LEU A 133 21.33 -4.32 26.42
CA LEU A 133 19.89 -4.51 26.43
C LEU A 133 19.20 -3.89 25.23
N ARG A 134 19.61 -2.67 24.82
CA ARG A 134 19.07 -2.03 23.62
C ARG A 134 19.42 -2.81 22.36
N ALA A 135 20.64 -3.32 22.25
CA ALA A 135 21.07 -4.14 21.12
C ALA A 135 20.24 -5.43 21.00
N LEU A 136 19.93 -6.08 22.12
CA LEU A 136 19.03 -7.24 22.17
C LEU A 136 17.60 -6.89 21.70
N ALA A 137 17.07 -5.75 22.16
CA ALA A 137 15.76 -5.27 21.73
C ALA A 137 15.71 -4.96 20.22
N ASP A 138 16.75 -4.30 19.69
CA ASP A 138 16.89 -3.99 18.27
C ASP A 138 16.98 -5.26 17.41
N TYR A 139 17.71 -6.27 17.89
CA TYR A 139 17.76 -7.58 17.24
C TYR A 139 16.38 -8.23 17.17
N ASN A 140 15.65 -8.30 18.28
CA ASN A 140 14.31 -8.89 18.29
C ASN A 140 13.36 -8.14 17.34
N LYS A 141 13.46 -6.80 17.27
CA LYS A 141 12.70 -5.98 16.33
C LYS A 141 13.08 -6.31 14.87
N SER A 142 14.37 -6.46 14.56
CA SER A 142 14.82 -6.81 13.22
C SER A 142 14.35 -8.20 12.78
N VAL A 143 14.30 -9.17 13.70
CA VAL A 143 13.77 -10.51 13.44
C VAL A 143 12.26 -10.46 13.15
N ALA A 144 11.49 -9.69 13.93
CA ALA A 144 10.07 -9.49 13.69
C ALA A 144 9.81 -8.82 12.33
N GLU A 145 10.65 -7.85 11.95
CA GLU A 145 10.56 -7.20 10.64
C GLU A 145 10.89 -8.15 9.49
N LEU A 146 11.91 -8.99 9.64
CA LEU A 146 12.23 -10.02 8.65
C LEU A 146 11.05 -10.99 8.44
N GLN A 147 10.39 -11.41 9.53
CA GLN A 147 9.18 -12.25 9.47
C GLN A 147 8.01 -11.54 8.77
N ARG A 148 7.87 -10.22 8.95
CA ARG A 148 6.88 -9.37 8.27
C ARG A 148 7.11 -9.34 6.78
N VAL A 149 8.34 -9.08 6.36
CA VAL A 149 8.69 -8.90 4.94
C VAL A 149 8.61 -10.20 4.16
N ILE A 150 9.00 -11.34 4.76
CA ILE A 150 8.87 -12.66 4.11
C ILE A 150 7.40 -13.10 3.99
N SER A 151 6.43 -12.29 4.46
CA SER A 151 5.00 -12.64 4.50
C SER A 151 4.69 -13.91 5.29
N THR A 152 5.65 -14.38 6.10
CA THR A 152 5.37 -15.39 7.12
C THR A 152 4.43 -14.87 8.17
N THR A 153 4.22 -13.57 8.36
CA THR A 153 3.22 -13.07 9.32
C THR A 153 1.79 -13.51 8.99
N LEU A 154 1.40 -13.66 7.72
CA LEU A 154 0.05 -14.14 7.35
C LEU A 154 -0.06 -15.67 7.47
N SER A 155 0.93 -16.43 7.00
CA SER A 155 0.95 -17.90 7.15
C SER A 155 1.29 -18.39 8.56
N SER A 156 2.03 -17.62 9.39
CA SER A 156 2.33 -17.96 10.78
C SER A 156 1.21 -17.54 11.73
N ASN A 157 0.41 -16.53 11.37
CA ASN A 157 -0.81 -16.15 12.09
C ASN A 157 -2.10 -16.72 11.45
N ASN A 158 -2.00 -17.67 10.51
CA ASN A 158 -3.15 -18.32 9.85
C ASN A 158 -4.21 -17.35 9.28
N ILE A 159 -3.80 -16.27 8.63
CA ILE A 159 -4.71 -15.33 7.98
C ILE A 159 -4.75 -15.65 6.47
N GLU A 160 -5.79 -16.36 6.05
CA GLU A 160 -6.08 -16.59 4.63
C GLU A 160 -6.65 -15.31 3.99
N VAL A 161 -5.93 -14.75 3.03
CA VAL A 161 -6.49 -13.71 2.15
C VAL A 161 -7.42 -14.41 1.17
N LYS A 162 -8.73 -14.32 1.42
CA LYS A 162 -9.76 -14.78 0.49
C LYS A 162 -9.64 -13.98 -0.81
N ASN A 163 -9.06 -14.59 -1.84
CA ASN A 163 -9.10 -14.03 -3.20
C ASN A 163 -10.57 -13.89 -3.60
N VAL A 164 -11.00 -12.64 -3.81
CA VAL A 164 -12.28 -12.37 -4.47
C VAL A 164 -11.99 -12.47 -5.96
N ASP A 165 -12.36 -13.60 -6.56
CA ASP A 165 -12.35 -13.76 -8.01
C ASP A 165 -13.19 -12.65 -8.64
N VAL A 166 -12.54 -11.67 -9.25
CA VAL A 166 -13.23 -10.66 -10.04
C VAL A 166 -13.56 -11.32 -11.38
N PRO A 167 -14.85 -11.48 -11.74
CA PRO A 167 -15.22 -12.14 -12.98
C PRO A 167 -14.67 -11.35 -14.16
N VAL A 168 -13.85 -12.02 -14.98
CA VAL A 168 -13.43 -11.52 -16.29
C VAL A 168 -14.67 -11.48 -17.16
N ILE A 169 -15.18 -10.28 -17.43
CA ILE A 169 -16.26 -10.06 -18.40
C ILE A 169 -15.66 -10.37 -19.78
N LYS A 170 -16.09 -11.48 -20.37
CA LYS A 170 -15.82 -11.84 -21.77
C LYS A 170 -16.65 -10.98 -22.72
#